data_AF-K3WUD5-F1
#
_entry.id   AF-K3WUD5-F1
#
_cell.length_a   1.000
_cell.length_b   1.000
_cell.length_c   1.000
_cell.angle_alpha   90.00
_cell.angle_beta   90.00
_cell.angle_gamma   90.00
#
_symmetry.space_group_name_H-M   'P 1'
#
loop_
_entity.id
_entity.type
_entity.pdbx_description
1 polymer ?
#
loop_
_entity_poly.entity_id
_entity_poly.type
_entity_poly.pdbx_seq_one_letter_code
_entity_poly.pdbx_strand_id
1 'polypeptide(L)'
;MADEDVVIRRRLLTRTSTLGKTGLKRCAENLLALLDEFVDDSVDAEKCKQDTDALFWEMEQLEFEANKTDILGFTSQRELEAYETLNAEIDASIEKVSKEIEELKAKVHVEKTVRAYKEEYESISRVINELPSRKEIAAEIAVEEKRLSDATDTIKGVDSKLDLRTKQFALLMSTIQNLKATLDEDVEMEEEEQQLKQQAEADDDEMEDSLAVTDAKSPQLPRTPNDANVGGEDGVVPSKSPSSP
;
A
#
# COMPACT_ATOMS: atom_id res chain seq x y z
N MET A 1 -54.63 43.95 -21.09
CA MET A 1 -53.20 43.62 -21.02
C MET A 1 -52.92 42.17 -21.40
N ALA A 2 -53.27 41.14 -20.60
CA ALA A 2 -52.99 39.74 -20.97
C ALA A 2 -53.66 39.28 -22.29
N ASP A 3 -54.88 39.75 -22.56
CA ASP A 3 -55.62 39.41 -23.78
C ASP A 3 -55.06 40.12 -25.04
N GLU A 4 -54.61 41.37 -24.88
CA GLU A 4 -53.96 42.13 -25.97
C GLU A 4 -52.61 41.54 -26.36
N ASP A 5 -51.80 41.10 -25.39
CA ASP A 5 -50.51 40.46 -25.68
C ASP A 5 -50.67 39.12 -26.40
N VAL A 6 -51.76 38.41 -26.16
CA VAL A 6 -52.11 37.18 -26.88
C VAL A 6 -52.54 37.51 -28.31
N VAL A 7 -53.35 38.55 -28.50
CA VAL A 7 -53.76 39.05 -29.82
C VAL A 7 -52.57 39.57 -30.63
N ILE A 8 -51.65 40.29 -30.00
CA ILE A 8 -50.43 40.82 -30.62
C ILE A 8 -49.48 39.69 -30.98
N ARG A 9 -49.24 38.71 -30.09
CA ARG A 9 -48.46 37.51 -30.41
C ARG A 9 -49.05 36.75 -31.58
N ARG A 10 -50.36 36.48 -31.53
CA ARG A 10 -51.06 35.79 -32.61
C ARG A 10 -50.94 36.53 -33.93
N ARG A 11 -50.98 37.87 -33.91
CA ARG A 11 -50.80 38.73 -35.09
C ARG A 11 -49.39 38.70 -35.67
N LEU A 12 -48.39 38.74 -34.81
CA LEU A 12 -46.97 38.66 -35.19
C LEU A 12 -46.63 37.27 -35.75
N LEU A 13 -47.10 36.21 -35.10
CA LEU A 13 -46.86 34.82 -35.49
C LEU A 13 -47.50 34.49 -36.84
N THR A 14 -48.73 34.93 -37.08
CA THR A 14 -49.44 34.64 -38.34
C THR A 14 -49.20 35.67 -39.44
N ARG A 15 -48.29 36.65 -39.25
CA ARG A 15 -48.07 37.76 -40.19
C ARG A 15 -49.40 38.38 -40.70
N THR A 16 -50.44 38.38 -39.86
CA THR A 16 -51.82 38.74 -40.20
C THR A 16 -52.02 40.25 -40.36
N SER A 17 -50.96 41.05 -40.39
CA SER A 17 -51.00 42.43 -40.90
C SER A 17 -51.71 42.51 -42.27
N THR A 18 -51.64 41.44 -43.07
CA THR A 18 -52.28 41.35 -44.40
C THR A 18 -53.60 40.59 -44.45
N LEU A 19 -54.01 39.93 -43.37
CA LEU A 19 -55.34 39.29 -43.29
C LEU A 19 -56.29 40.33 -42.73
N GLY A 20 -56.72 41.20 -43.64
CA GLY A 20 -57.65 42.26 -43.33
C GLY A 20 -58.87 41.66 -42.64
N LYS A 21 -59.21 42.19 -41.47
CA LYS A 21 -60.57 42.07 -40.89
C LYS A 21 -61.65 42.70 -41.81
N THR A 22 -61.30 42.98 -43.06
CA THR A 22 -61.99 43.82 -44.01
C THR A 22 -62.30 43.08 -45.31
N GLY A 23 -61.54 42.07 -45.76
CA GLY A 23 -61.81 41.41 -47.06
C GLY A 23 -63.16 40.72 -47.13
N LEU A 24 -63.43 39.79 -46.20
CA LEU A 24 -64.68 39.02 -46.21
C LEU A 24 -65.89 39.89 -45.89
N LYS A 25 -65.71 40.79 -44.92
CA LYS A 25 -66.74 41.75 -44.53
C LYS A 25 -67.08 42.69 -45.69
N ARG A 26 -66.09 43.21 -46.40
CA ARG A 26 -66.26 44.12 -47.55
C ARG A 26 -66.87 43.43 -48.75
N CYS A 27 -66.46 42.19 -49.06
CA CYS A 27 -67.12 41.41 -50.10
C CYS A 27 -68.59 41.13 -49.76
N ALA A 28 -68.90 40.82 -48.50
CA ALA A 28 -70.28 40.63 -48.04
C ALA A 28 -71.09 41.93 -48.09
N GLU A 29 -70.50 43.06 -47.71
CA GLU A 29 -71.12 44.40 -47.82
C GLU A 29 -71.40 44.77 -49.29
N ASN A 30 -70.46 44.53 -50.21
CA ASN A 30 -70.65 44.79 -51.64
C ASN A 30 -71.72 43.87 -52.26
N LEU A 31 -71.77 42.60 -51.84
CA LEU A 31 -72.81 41.67 -52.28
C LEU A 31 -74.19 42.12 -51.80
N LEU A 32 -74.31 42.52 -50.53
CA LEU A 32 -75.57 43.03 -49.99
C LEU A 32 -76.00 44.34 -50.66
N ALA A 33 -75.06 45.26 -50.92
CA ALA A 33 -75.34 46.50 -51.65
C ALA A 33 -75.86 46.23 -53.08
N LEU A 34 -75.25 45.27 -53.79
CA LEU A 34 -75.70 44.86 -55.12
C LEU A 34 -77.09 44.23 -55.07
N LEU A 35 -77.39 43.41 -54.06
CA LEU A 35 -78.71 42.81 -53.87
C LEU A 35 -79.78 43.84 -53.54
N ASP A 36 -79.47 44.86 -52.73
CA ASP A 36 -80.39 45.96 -52.43
C ASP A 36 -80.69 46.81 -53.69
N GLU A 37 -79.69 47.03 -54.56
CA GLU A 37 -79.87 47.72 -55.85
C GLU A 37 -80.80 46.96 -56.79
N PHE A 38 -80.80 45.63 -56.77
CA PHE A 38 -81.70 44.78 -57.56
C PHE A 38 -83.15 44.75 -57.04
N VAL A 39 -83.39 45.17 -55.80
CA VAL A 39 -84.73 45.25 -55.20
C VAL A 39 -85.41 46.59 -55.54
N ASP A 40 -84.65 47.61 -55.94
CA ASP A 40 -85.19 48.91 -56.36
C ASP A 40 -85.65 48.89 -57.83
N ASP A 41 -86.81 49.49 -58.13
CA ASP A 41 -87.43 49.44 -59.47
C ASP A 41 -86.73 50.36 -60.51
N SER A 42 -85.81 51.22 -60.07
CA SER A 42 -85.05 52.17 -60.91
C SER A 42 -83.57 51.78 -61.09
N VAL A 43 -83.31 50.53 -61.49
CA VAL A 43 -81.95 50.03 -61.69
C VAL A 43 -81.21 50.79 -62.81
N ASP A 44 -80.12 51.47 -62.46
CA ASP A 44 -79.16 52.00 -63.43
C ASP A 44 -78.23 50.88 -63.91
N ALA A 45 -78.36 50.52 -65.19
CA ALA A 45 -77.61 49.40 -65.79
C ALA A 45 -76.09 49.62 -65.78
N GLU A 46 -75.62 50.87 -65.84
CA GLU A 46 -74.19 51.17 -65.83
C GLU A 46 -73.60 51.02 -64.42
N LYS A 47 -74.32 51.51 -63.40
CA LYS A 47 -73.94 51.35 -61.99
C LYS A 47 -73.99 49.89 -61.54
N CYS A 48 -75.04 49.15 -61.90
CA CYS A 48 -75.16 47.72 -61.61
C CYS A 48 -73.97 46.91 -62.15
N LYS A 49 -73.50 47.25 -63.36
CA LYS A 49 -72.31 46.62 -63.95
C LYS A 49 -71.03 46.96 -63.16
N GLN A 50 -70.85 48.22 -62.77
CA GLN A 50 -69.70 48.64 -61.96
C GLN A 50 -69.66 47.94 -60.60
N ASP A 51 -70.81 47.81 -59.93
CA ASP A 51 -70.93 47.15 -58.64
C ASP A 51 -70.70 45.62 -58.75
N THR A 52 -71.11 45.02 -59.87
CA THR A 52 -70.82 43.61 -60.19
C THR A 52 -69.32 43.38 -60.44
N ASP A 53 -68.67 44.26 -61.21
CA ASP A 53 -67.23 44.19 -61.46
C ASP A 53 -66.43 44.40 -60.15
N ALA A 54 -66.89 45.31 -59.27
CA ALA A 54 -66.31 45.53 -57.96
C ALA A 54 -66.47 44.32 -57.03
N LEU A 55 -67.62 43.63 -57.07
CA LEU A 55 -67.84 42.39 -56.33
C LEU A 55 -66.88 41.28 -56.80
N PHE A 56 -66.72 41.09 -58.12
CA PHE A 56 -65.77 40.10 -58.64
C PHE A 56 -64.33 40.38 -58.23
N TRP A 57 -63.91 41.64 -58.25
CA TRP A 57 -62.59 42.04 -57.79
C TRP A 57 -62.36 41.70 -56.30
N GLU A 58 -63.33 41.99 -55.43
CA GLU A 58 -63.19 41.64 -54.00
C GLU A 58 -63.24 40.12 -53.77
N MET A 59 -63.98 39.35 -54.58
CA MET A 59 -63.98 37.89 -54.53
C MET A 59 -62.62 37.29 -54.91
N GLU A 60 -61.98 37.78 -55.99
CA GLU A 60 -60.65 37.35 -56.41
C GLU A 60 -59.59 37.67 -55.33
N GLN A 61 -59.68 38.86 -54.73
CA GLN A 61 -58.82 39.27 -53.61
C GLN A 61 -58.99 38.35 -52.40
N LEU A 62 -60.23 37.94 -52.09
CA LEU A 62 -60.52 37.00 -51.02
C LEU A 62 -59.95 35.60 -51.26
N GLU A 63 -60.08 35.10 -52.48
CA GLU A 63 -59.49 33.81 -52.87
C GLU A 63 -57.97 33.83 -52.71
N PHE A 64 -57.32 34.92 -53.13
CA PHE A 64 -55.89 35.12 -52.95
C PHE A 64 -55.48 35.12 -51.47
N GLU A 65 -56.21 35.83 -50.62
CA GLU A 65 -55.96 35.86 -49.17
C GLU A 65 -56.18 34.49 -48.50
N ALA A 66 -57.19 33.74 -48.93
CA ALA A 66 -57.43 32.38 -48.45
C ALA A 66 -56.26 31.45 -48.80
N ASN A 67 -55.83 31.44 -50.07
CA ASN A 67 -54.69 30.64 -50.53
C ASN A 67 -53.40 31.01 -49.79
N LYS A 68 -53.16 32.31 -49.57
CA LYS A 68 -52.00 32.78 -48.80
C LYS A 68 -52.01 32.26 -47.35
N THR A 69 -53.19 32.22 -46.73
CA THR A 69 -53.36 31.73 -45.36
C THR A 69 -53.11 30.23 -45.28
N ASP A 70 -53.58 29.48 -46.27
CA ASP A 70 -53.36 28.04 -46.36
C ASP A 70 -51.86 27.69 -46.47
N ILE A 71 -51.15 28.37 -47.37
CA ILE A 71 -49.68 28.21 -47.52
C ILE A 71 -48.95 28.56 -46.23
N LEU A 72 -49.37 29.64 -45.55
CA LEU A 72 -48.80 30.01 -44.26
C LEU A 72 -49.06 28.92 -43.21
N GLY A 73 -50.28 28.39 -43.13
CA GLY A 73 -50.62 27.29 -42.23
C GLY A 73 -49.74 26.06 -42.46
N PHE A 74 -49.58 25.65 -43.73
CA PHE A 74 -48.69 24.55 -44.10
C PHE A 74 -47.24 24.82 -43.70
N THR A 75 -46.74 26.03 -43.97
CA THR A 75 -45.35 26.40 -43.64
C THR A 75 -45.13 26.42 -42.13
N SER A 76 -46.05 27.00 -41.36
CA SER A 76 -45.98 27.02 -39.90
C SER A 76 -46.05 25.63 -39.29
N GLN A 77 -46.87 24.73 -39.83
CA GLN A 77 -46.92 23.34 -39.38
C GLN A 77 -45.57 22.64 -39.59
N ARG A 78 -44.96 22.80 -40.77
CA ARG A 78 -43.63 22.26 -41.07
C ARG A 78 -42.55 22.85 -40.16
N GLU A 79 -42.62 24.14 -39.85
CA GLU A 79 -41.69 24.79 -38.91
C GLU A 79 -41.83 24.23 -37.50
N LEU A 80 -43.06 23.99 -37.02
CA LEU A 80 -43.30 23.37 -35.71
C LEU A 80 -42.68 21.97 -35.62
N GLU A 81 -42.88 21.12 -36.63
CA GLU A 81 -42.28 19.78 -36.69
C GLU A 81 -40.74 19.83 -36.69
N ALA A 82 -40.16 20.80 -37.39
CA ALA A 82 -38.72 21.03 -37.38
C ALA A 82 -38.22 21.47 -35.99
N TYR A 83 -38.97 22.33 -35.29
CA TYR A 83 -38.63 22.74 -33.93
C TYR A 83 -38.75 21.60 -32.92
N GLU A 84 -39.77 20.73 -33.04
CA GLU A 84 -39.91 19.54 -32.20
C GLU A 84 -38.72 18.59 -32.39
N THR A 85 -38.32 18.37 -33.65
CA THR A 85 -37.16 17.53 -33.97
C THR A 85 -35.87 18.13 -33.40
N LEU A 86 -35.65 19.43 -33.58
CA LEU A 86 -34.49 20.12 -33.04
C LEU A 86 -34.45 20.08 -31.52
N ASN A 87 -35.61 20.24 -30.86
CA ASN A 87 -35.68 20.18 -29.41
C ASN A 87 -35.34 18.78 -28.89
N ALA A 88 -35.84 17.73 -29.55
CA ALA A 88 -35.49 16.35 -29.22
C ALA A 88 -33.98 16.06 -29.40
N GLU A 89 -33.36 16.61 -30.45
CA GLU A 89 -31.91 16.50 -30.65
C GLU A 89 -31.11 17.21 -29.54
N ILE A 90 -31.54 18.41 -29.15
CA ILE A 90 -30.93 19.16 -28.04
C ILE A 90 -31.06 18.37 -26.73
N ASP A 91 -32.24 17.84 -26.42
CA ASP A 91 -32.47 17.06 -25.21
C ASP A 91 -31.59 15.79 -25.18
N ALA A 92 -31.47 15.08 -26.30
CA ALA A 92 -30.58 13.92 -26.42
C ALA A 92 -29.09 14.30 -26.25
N SER A 93 -28.68 15.45 -26.79
CA SER A 93 -27.32 15.99 -26.61
C SER A 93 -27.05 16.35 -25.15
N ILE A 94 -27.99 17.00 -24.48
CA ILE A 94 -27.91 17.33 -23.05
C ILE A 94 -27.77 16.06 -22.21
N GLU A 95 -28.56 15.02 -22.49
CA GLU A 95 -28.49 13.76 -21.77
C GLU A 95 -27.13 13.08 -21.98
N LYS A 96 -26.61 13.07 -23.22
CA LYS A 96 -25.29 12.52 -23.54
C LYS A 96 -24.19 13.25 -22.77
N VAL A 97 -24.17 14.59 -22.83
CA VAL A 97 -23.16 15.39 -22.12
C VAL A 97 -23.29 15.22 -20.60
N SER A 98 -24.50 15.10 -20.08
CA SER A 98 -24.72 14.85 -18.65
C SER A 98 -24.12 13.51 -18.21
N LYS A 99 -24.31 12.45 -19.00
CA LYS A 99 -23.67 11.14 -18.78
C LYS A 99 -22.15 11.23 -18.84
N GLU A 100 -21.59 11.92 -19.84
CA GLU A 100 -20.15 12.14 -19.95
C GLU A 100 -19.58 12.88 -18.72
N ILE A 101 -20.30 13.87 -18.18
CA ILE A 101 -19.91 14.58 -16.95
C ILE A 101 -19.88 13.62 -15.75
N GLU A 102 -20.87 12.75 -15.60
CA GLU A 102 -20.91 11.76 -14.53
C GLU A 102 -19.74 10.78 -14.61
N GLU A 103 -19.44 10.27 -15.81
CA GLU A 103 -18.28 9.41 -16.05
C GLU A 103 -16.96 10.12 -15.74
N LEU A 104 -16.80 11.37 -16.17
CA LEU A 104 -15.60 12.17 -15.89
C LEU A 104 -15.44 12.46 -14.40
N LYS A 105 -16.54 12.72 -13.68
CA LYS A 105 -16.50 12.86 -12.22
C LYS A 105 -15.99 11.57 -11.56
N ALA A 106 -16.50 10.41 -11.97
CA ALA A 106 -16.05 9.13 -11.44
C ALA A 106 -14.54 8.91 -11.70
N LYS A 107 -14.08 9.18 -12.94
CA LYS A 107 -12.65 9.11 -13.30
C LYS A 107 -11.80 10.03 -12.45
N VAL A 108 -12.22 11.28 -12.24
CA VAL A 108 -11.50 12.24 -11.39
C VAL A 108 -11.41 11.75 -9.94
N HIS A 109 -12.46 11.14 -9.40
CA HIS A 109 -12.42 10.56 -8.05
C HIS A 109 -11.39 9.43 -7.96
N VAL A 110 -11.36 8.52 -8.94
CA VAL A 110 -10.36 7.44 -9.00
C VAL A 110 -8.96 8.01 -9.09
N GLU A 111 -8.70 8.93 -10.00
CA GLU A 111 -7.38 9.55 -10.17
C GLU A 111 -6.90 10.29 -8.91
N LYS A 112 -7.81 10.95 -8.17
CA LYS A 112 -7.48 11.55 -6.88
C LYS A 112 -7.03 10.51 -5.86
N THR A 113 -7.69 9.34 -5.81
CA THR A 113 -7.26 8.26 -4.91
C THR A 113 -5.92 7.68 -5.32
N VAL A 114 -5.68 7.47 -6.61
CA VAL A 114 -4.38 7.00 -7.12
C VAL A 114 -3.26 8.00 -6.79
N ARG A 115 -3.53 9.29 -6.94
CA ARG A 115 -2.59 10.34 -6.57
C ARG A 115 -2.28 10.33 -5.07
N ALA A 116 -3.29 10.19 -4.21
CA ALA A 116 -3.08 10.10 -2.76
C ALA A 116 -2.17 8.90 -2.40
N TYR A 117 -2.45 7.72 -2.95
CA TYR A 117 -1.59 6.56 -2.75
C TYR A 117 -0.17 6.80 -3.25
N LYS A 118 0.00 7.44 -4.41
CA LYS A 118 1.33 7.76 -4.95
C LYS A 118 2.10 8.72 -4.03
N GLU A 119 1.44 9.74 -3.48
CA GLU A 119 2.04 10.66 -2.52
C GLU A 119 2.44 9.94 -1.22
N GLU A 120 1.62 8.99 -0.73
CA GLU A 120 1.97 8.14 0.42
C GLU A 120 3.19 7.25 0.11
N TYR A 121 3.23 6.60 -1.06
CA TYR A 121 4.37 5.79 -1.49
C TYR A 121 5.65 6.63 -1.61
N GLU A 122 5.57 7.84 -2.17
CA GLU A 122 6.71 8.75 -2.25
C GLU A 122 7.19 9.17 -0.85
N SER A 123 6.28 9.46 0.08
CA SER A 123 6.62 9.77 1.47
C SER A 123 7.35 8.61 2.15
N ILE A 124 6.84 7.39 2.04
CA ILE A 124 7.47 6.20 2.61
C ILE A 124 8.83 5.94 1.95
N SER A 125 8.91 6.08 0.63
CA SER A 125 10.15 5.91 -0.13
C SER A 125 11.23 6.88 0.32
N ARG A 126 10.89 8.15 0.58
CA ARG A 126 11.84 9.13 1.16
C ARG A 126 12.40 8.66 2.50
N VAL A 127 11.54 8.23 3.42
CA VAL A 127 11.97 7.71 4.73
C VAL A 127 12.85 6.47 4.58
N ILE A 128 12.50 5.55 3.67
CA ILE A 128 13.31 4.35 3.40
C ILE A 128 14.69 4.71 2.83
N ASN A 129 14.77 5.73 1.97
CA ASN A 129 16.03 6.16 1.36
C ASN A 129 16.95 6.90 2.34
N GLU A 130 16.43 7.43 3.46
CA GLU A 130 17.23 7.98 4.55
C GLU A 130 17.91 6.88 5.37
N LEU A 131 17.37 5.66 5.37
CA LEU A 131 17.96 4.53 6.07
C LEU A 131 19.16 3.98 5.28
N PRO A 132 20.22 3.53 5.98
CA PRO A 132 21.38 2.93 5.32
C PRO A 132 20.97 1.69 4.54
N SER A 133 21.68 1.42 3.45
CA SER A 133 21.35 0.29 2.61
C SER A 133 21.51 -1.02 3.40
N ARG A 134 20.67 -2.00 3.10
CA ARG A 134 20.73 -3.33 3.74
C ARG A 134 22.12 -3.97 3.64
N LYS A 135 22.88 -3.64 2.59
CA LYS A 135 24.26 -4.11 2.39
C LYS A 135 25.23 -3.46 3.37
N GLU A 136 25.11 -2.16 3.62
CA GLU A 136 25.94 -1.45 4.59
C GLU A 136 25.66 -1.96 6.01
N ILE A 137 24.38 -2.10 6.38
CA ILE A 137 24.00 -2.67 7.68
C ILE A 137 24.56 -4.09 7.85
N ALA A 138 24.45 -4.94 6.81
CA ALA A 138 24.99 -6.30 6.85
C ALA A 138 26.52 -6.33 6.97
N ALA A 139 27.22 -5.39 6.32
CA ALA A 139 28.67 -5.27 6.44
C ALA A 139 29.08 -4.81 7.84
N GLU A 140 28.37 -3.86 8.42
CA GLU A 140 28.63 -3.37 9.78
C GLU A 140 28.37 -4.46 10.83
N ILE A 141 27.30 -5.24 10.67
CA ILE A 141 27.03 -6.44 11.49
C ILE A 141 28.20 -7.43 11.39
N ALA A 142 28.66 -7.76 10.19
CA ALA A 142 29.75 -8.71 10.01
C ALA A 142 31.08 -8.23 10.63
N VAL A 143 31.35 -6.92 10.58
CA VAL A 143 32.52 -6.33 11.25
C VAL A 143 32.39 -6.46 12.76
N GLU A 144 31.23 -6.14 13.33
CA GLU A 144 31.04 -6.18 14.77
C GLU A 144 31.00 -7.62 15.30
N GLU A 145 30.42 -8.56 14.57
CA GLU A 145 30.49 -10.01 14.85
C GLU A 145 31.94 -10.50 14.91
N LYS A 146 32.78 -10.06 13.95
CA LYS A 146 34.21 -10.38 13.96
C LYS A 146 34.90 -9.82 15.19
N ARG A 147 34.64 -8.56 15.55
CA ARG A 147 35.23 -7.95 16.77
C ARG A 147 34.79 -8.67 18.04
N LEU A 148 33.55 -9.14 18.09
CA LEU A 148 33.01 -9.92 19.20
C LEU A 148 33.69 -11.30 19.28
N SER A 149 33.90 -11.97 18.15
CA SER A 149 34.67 -13.22 18.07
C SER A 149 36.10 -13.02 18.56
N ASP A 150 36.80 -12.02 18.02
CA ASP A 150 38.18 -11.70 18.39
C ASP A 150 38.29 -11.41 19.90
N ALA A 151 37.38 -10.60 20.45
CA ALA A 151 37.33 -10.31 21.88
C ALA A 151 37.09 -11.59 22.71
N THR A 152 36.16 -12.45 22.28
CA THR A 152 35.88 -13.73 22.94
C THR A 152 37.11 -14.65 22.95
N ASP A 153 37.85 -14.70 21.86
CA ASP A 153 39.07 -15.50 21.76
C ASP A 153 40.21 -14.92 22.61
N THR A 154 40.32 -13.59 22.70
CA THR A 154 41.27 -12.98 23.66
C THR A 154 40.92 -13.30 25.11
N ILE A 155 39.63 -13.30 25.47
CA ILE A 155 39.16 -13.67 26.82
C ILE A 155 39.53 -15.13 27.10
N LYS A 156 39.18 -16.06 26.20
CA LYS A 156 39.58 -17.48 26.34
C LYS A 156 41.09 -17.64 26.46
N GLY A 157 41.86 -16.87 25.69
CA GLY A 157 43.32 -16.86 25.75
C GLY A 157 43.84 -16.38 27.10
N VAL A 158 43.24 -15.34 27.69
CA VAL A 158 43.58 -14.86 29.04
C VAL A 158 43.16 -15.86 30.10
N ASP A 159 41.96 -16.43 30.03
CA ASP A 159 41.47 -17.45 30.96
C ASP A 159 42.38 -18.68 30.98
N SER A 160 42.81 -19.17 29.81
CA SER A 160 43.74 -20.30 29.74
C SER A 160 45.10 -20.00 30.40
N LYS A 161 45.58 -18.77 30.29
CA LYS A 161 46.81 -18.32 30.96
C LYS A 161 46.60 -18.21 32.46
N LEU A 162 45.45 -17.70 32.90
CA LEU A 162 45.08 -17.64 34.31
C LEU A 162 45.04 -19.05 34.90
N ASP A 163 44.35 -19.98 34.26
CA ASP A 163 44.30 -21.39 34.67
C ASP A 163 45.68 -22.03 34.78
N LEU A 164 46.56 -21.78 33.80
CA LEU A 164 47.94 -22.25 33.86
C LEU A 164 48.68 -21.66 35.05
N ARG A 165 48.54 -20.35 35.31
CA ARG A 165 49.16 -19.69 36.48
C ARG A 165 48.61 -20.23 37.79
N THR A 166 47.31 -20.47 37.89
CA THR A 166 46.68 -21.09 39.06
C THR A 166 47.23 -22.49 39.32
N LYS A 167 47.39 -23.31 38.27
CA LYS A 167 48.02 -24.65 38.37
C LYS A 167 49.49 -24.56 38.80
N GLN A 168 50.25 -23.61 38.23
CA GLN A 168 51.65 -23.37 38.61
C GLN A 168 51.76 -22.93 40.08
N PHE A 169 50.88 -22.04 40.55
CA PHE A 169 50.80 -21.62 41.94
C PHE A 169 50.45 -22.79 42.86
N ALA A 170 49.49 -23.64 42.48
CA ALA A 170 49.14 -24.83 43.24
C ALA A 170 50.32 -25.82 43.35
N LEU A 171 51.04 -26.05 42.25
CA LEU A 171 52.24 -26.87 42.25
C LEU A 171 53.32 -26.29 43.17
N LEU A 172 53.60 -24.99 43.05
CA LEU A 172 54.55 -24.29 43.93
C LEU A 172 54.15 -24.45 45.40
N MET A 173 52.88 -24.24 45.73
CA MET A 173 52.37 -24.39 47.10
C MET A 173 52.56 -25.82 47.62
N SER A 174 52.29 -26.84 46.79
CA SER A 174 52.53 -28.24 47.13
C SER A 174 54.03 -28.53 47.32
N THR A 175 54.92 -27.97 46.49
CA THR A 175 56.37 -28.14 46.69
C THR A 175 56.87 -27.46 47.97
N ILE A 176 56.31 -26.30 48.34
CA ILE A 176 56.63 -25.63 49.61
C ILE A 176 56.14 -26.48 50.78
N GLN A 177 54.94 -27.05 50.70
CA GLN A 177 54.41 -27.95 51.73
C GLN A 177 55.26 -29.21 51.85
N ASN A 178 55.68 -29.82 50.75
CA ASN A 178 56.57 -30.99 50.76
C ASN A 178 57.94 -30.63 51.32
N LEU A 179 58.54 -29.50 50.93
CA LEU A 179 59.82 -29.05 51.50
C LEU A 179 59.71 -28.76 52.99
N LYS A 180 58.58 -28.20 53.45
CA LYS A 180 58.32 -28.06 54.89
C LYS A 180 58.20 -29.42 55.57
N ALA A 181 57.44 -30.35 54.98
CA ALA A 181 57.32 -31.70 55.51
C ALA A 181 58.68 -32.43 55.56
N THR A 182 59.51 -32.32 54.52
CA THR A 182 60.87 -32.88 54.53
C THR A 182 61.77 -32.19 55.56
N LEU A 183 61.66 -30.87 55.73
CA LEU A 183 62.42 -30.17 56.77
C LEU A 183 61.96 -30.58 58.17
N ASP A 184 60.65 -30.75 58.37
CA ASP A 184 60.08 -31.24 59.63
C ASP A 184 60.52 -32.70 59.89
N GLU A 185 60.51 -33.56 58.86
CA GLU A 185 61.04 -34.94 58.91
C GLU A 185 62.56 -34.98 59.18
N ASP A 186 63.34 -34.08 58.58
CA ASP A 186 64.80 -33.98 58.80
C ASP A 186 65.09 -33.53 60.24
N VAL A 187 64.28 -32.61 60.79
CA VAL A 187 64.37 -32.20 62.21
C VAL A 187 64.00 -33.37 63.12
N GLU A 188 62.94 -34.12 62.83
CA GLU A 188 62.57 -35.32 63.58
C GLU A 188 63.68 -36.39 63.52
N MET A 189 64.30 -36.61 62.35
CA MET A 189 65.43 -37.54 62.23
C MET A 189 66.69 -37.06 62.96
N GLU A 190 67.00 -35.76 62.99
CA GLU A 190 68.11 -35.22 63.79
C GLU A 190 67.85 -35.40 65.30
N GLU A 191 66.61 -35.24 65.74
CA GLU A 191 66.20 -35.54 67.12
C GLU A 191 66.32 -37.03 67.45
N GLU A 192 65.91 -37.92 66.53
CA GLU A 192 66.09 -39.38 66.67
C GLU A 192 67.57 -39.78 66.65
N GLU A 193 68.41 -39.17 65.82
CA GLU A 193 69.85 -39.47 65.75
C GLU A 193 70.60 -38.96 66.99
N GLN A 194 70.14 -37.86 67.60
CA GLN A 194 70.63 -37.40 68.90
C GLN A 194 70.18 -38.31 70.05
N GLN A 195 68.96 -38.86 70.00
CA GLN A 195 68.49 -39.87 70.94
C GLN A 195 69.28 -41.18 70.82
N LEU A 196 69.56 -41.65 69.60
CA LEU A 196 70.41 -42.82 69.33
C LEU A 196 71.86 -42.64 69.80
N LYS A 197 72.43 -41.44 69.66
CA LYS A 197 73.78 -41.12 70.20
C LYS A 197 73.79 -41.06 71.73
N GLN A 198 72.72 -40.59 72.37
CA GLN A 198 72.56 -40.66 73.83
C GLN A 198 72.34 -42.09 74.32
N GLN A 199 71.72 -42.95 73.50
CA GLN A 199 71.49 -44.35 73.83
C GLN A 199 72.76 -45.22 73.62
N ALA A 200 73.62 -44.86 72.66
CA ALA A 200 74.92 -45.53 72.46
C ALA A 200 75.98 -45.18 73.53
N GLU A 201 75.85 -44.07 74.27
CA GLU A 201 76.68 -43.76 75.44
C GLU A 201 76.19 -44.42 76.75
N ALA A 202 75.05 -45.15 76.71
CA ALA A 202 74.45 -45.82 77.87
C ALA A 202 74.59 -47.35 77.88
N ASP A 203 75.20 -47.95 76.84
CA ASP A 203 75.40 -49.41 76.69
C ASP A 203 76.88 -49.83 76.91
N ASP A 204 77.56 -49.28 77.94
CA ASP A 204 78.87 -49.73 78.45
C ASP A 204 78.76 -50.35 79.86
N ASP A 205 77.68 -51.07 80.16
CA ASP A 205 77.64 -51.96 81.33
C ASP A 205 76.68 -53.14 81.13
N GLU A 206 77.26 -54.34 81.27
CA GLU A 206 76.66 -55.66 81.48
C GLU A 206 76.26 -56.53 80.27
N MET A 207 77.18 -57.46 80.01
CA MET A 207 77.06 -58.68 79.21
C MET A 207 76.38 -59.84 79.98
N GLU A 208 75.94 -60.82 79.18
CA GLU A 208 75.69 -62.25 79.47
C GLU A 208 74.33 -62.62 80.14
N ASP A 209 73.55 -63.63 79.73
CA ASP A 209 73.78 -64.82 78.89
C ASP A 209 72.41 -65.43 78.50
N SER A 210 72.27 -65.95 77.26
CA SER A 210 71.86 -67.35 77.01
C SER A 210 71.36 -67.61 75.58
N LEU A 211 71.87 -68.73 75.07
CA LEU A 211 71.87 -69.25 73.71
C LEU A 211 70.54 -69.92 73.30
N ALA A 212 70.25 -69.91 71.99
CA ALA A 212 70.10 -71.10 71.14
C ALA A 212 68.92 -71.09 70.13
N VAL A 213 69.29 -70.96 68.85
CA VAL A 213 68.90 -71.76 67.66
C VAL A 213 67.41 -71.88 67.27
N THR A 214 67.03 -71.37 66.08
CA THR A 214 66.70 -72.16 64.85
C THR A 214 65.90 -71.35 63.81
N ASP A 215 66.43 -71.38 62.59
CA ASP A 215 65.77 -71.53 61.29
C ASP A 215 64.69 -70.58 60.73
N ALA A 216 65.03 -70.14 59.50
CA ALA A 216 64.21 -70.09 58.28
C ALA A 216 63.51 -68.77 57.88
N LYS A 217 64.12 -68.16 56.83
CA LYS A 217 63.52 -67.89 55.50
C LYS A 217 63.22 -66.42 55.15
N SER A 218 64.12 -65.83 54.35
CA SER A 218 63.88 -64.71 53.43
C SER A 218 63.10 -65.17 52.17
N PRO A 219 62.78 -64.33 51.15
CA PRO A 219 62.81 -62.86 51.04
C PRO A 219 61.62 -62.23 50.23
N GLN A 220 61.69 -60.90 50.05
CA GLN A 220 61.39 -60.14 48.81
C GLN A 220 59.99 -59.54 48.50
N LEU A 221 59.98 -58.19 48.47
CA LEU A 221 59.38 -57.25 47.49
C LEU A 221 59.62 -57.68 46.00
N PRO A 222 59.07 -57.03 44.93
CA PRO A 222 57.93 -56.09 44.78
C PRO A 222 57.12 -56.25 43.44
N ARG A 223 56.25 -55.25 43.17
CA ARG A 223 55.80 -54.69 41.86
C ARG A 223 54.69 -55.37 41.03
N THR A 224 53.85 -54.46 40.52
CA THR A 224 52.85 -54.55 39.43
C THR A 224 53.51 -55.02 38.10
N PRO A 225 52.81 -55.43 37.01
CA PRO A 225 51.98 -54.51 36.21
C PRO A 225 50.86 -55.13 35.30
N ASN A 226 50.19 -54.22 34.60
CA ASN A 226 49.83 -54.29 33.17
C ASN A 226 48.37 -54.52 32.71
N ASP A 227 47.87 -53.45 32.07
CA ASP A 227 47.36 -53.35 30.69
C ASP A 227 46.27 -54.29 30.18
N ALA A 228 45.19 -53.65 29.71
CA ALA A 228 44.64 -53.91 28.38
C ALA A 228 44.07 -52.63 27.76
N ASN A 229 44.85 -52.13 26.80
CA ASN A 229 44.54 -51.20 25.73
C ASN A 229 43.46 -51.73 24.76
N VAL A 230 42.86 -50.82 23.97
CA VAL A 230 42.52 -50.86 22.53
C VAL A 230 41.27 -49.99 22.30
N GLY A 231 41.42 -48.79 21.73
CA GLY A 231 41.19 -48.49 20.29
C GLY A 231 39.94 -47.59 20.19
N GLY A 232 39.80 -46.58 19.34
CA GLY A 232 40.52 -46.11 18.16
C GLY A 232 39.51 -45.35 17.28
N GLU A 233 39.90 -44.14 16.85
CA GLU A 233 39.58 -43.48 15.57
C GLU A 233 38.18 -42.90 15.25
N ASP A 234 38.24 -41.60 14.94
CA ASP A 234 37.70 -40.88 13.76
C ASP A 234 36.22 -40.94 13.36
N GLY A 235 35.64 -39.73 13.28
CA GLY A 235 35.26 -39.21 11.97
C GLY A 235 33.77 -39.06 11.63
N VAL A 236 33.43 -37.83 11.25
CA VAL A 236 32.51 -37.47 10.14
C VAL A 236 31.02 -37.22 10.47
N VAL A 237 30.65 -35.97 10.20
CA VAL A 237 29.31 -35.37 10.07
C VAL A 237 28.56 -35.98 8.86
N PRO A 238 27.21 -36.02 8.87
CA PRO A 238 26.54 -35.34 7.78
C PRO A 238 25.33 -34.49 8.20
N SER A 239 25.16 -33.46 7.40
CA SER A 239 24.08 -32.51 7.26
C SER A 239 22.67 -33.12 7.19
N LYS A 240 21.68 -32.33 7.66
CA LYS A 240 20.35 -32.26 7.03
C LYS A 240 19.63 -30.97 7.41
N SER A 241 19.37 -30.15 6.40
CA SER A 241 18.31 -29.13 6.33
C SER A 241 16.92 -29.80 6.25
N PRO A 242 15.85 -29.08 6.60
CA PRO A 242 14.89 -28.58 5.59
C PRO A 242 14.44 -27.13 5.91
N SER A 243 14.39 -26.26 4.90
CA SER A 243 13.21 -25.90 4.09
C SER A 243 12.38 -24.76 4.71
N SER A 244 12.09 -23.78 3.84
CA SER A 244 11.54 -22.42 4.05
C SER A 244 10.15 -22.37 4.69
N PRO A 245 9.57 -21.17 4.92
CA PRO A 245 9.11 -20.25 3.87
C PRO A 245 9.93 -18.96 3.70
#